data_AF-X1JLB3-F1
#
_entry.id   AF-X1JLB3-F1
#
_cell.length_a   1.000
_cell.length_b   1.000
_cell.length_c   1.000
_cell.angle_alpha   90.00
_cell.angle_beta   90.00
_cell.angle_gamma   90.00
#
_symmetry.space_group_name_H-M   'P 1'
#
loop_
_entity.id
_entity.type
_entity.pdbx_description
1 polymer ?
#
loop_
_entity_poly.entity_id
_entity_poly.type
_entity_poly.pdbx_seq_one_letter_code
_entity_poly.pdbx_strand_id
1 'polypeptide(L)'
;NFSKELTKFENVAEYLRQVVPLHFDPEKFKWAKKMENKISEICKEHKAEFKLVVLILQIGSRREKLYRPYSDDCFHGEPLEPHFEEVKGKTDFFGVAWGCLNPARKKISNKELRGFLIKKQGFAIGKRINVSKYFVRTTYFDRYIGEIIVVHPELLPNAPRTDFEISSLRALFHEALTSVAGKYNEIADEHQEFTKAEDKLDESISELKKIEANISFYAENIDELVDILVNVRKIHNEIASRLKNKKFRKE
;
A
#
# COMPACT_ATOMS: atom_id res chain seq x y z
N ASN A 1 15.37 -8.07 -32.45
CA ASN A 1 14.23 -7.95 -33.39
C ASN A 1 13.24 -6.88 -32.90
N PHE A 2 13.72 -5.65 -32.64
CA PHE A 2 12.97 -4.57 -31.97
C PHE A 2 11.70 -4.14 -32.72
N SER A 3 11.72 -4.18 -34.06
CA SER A 3 10.57 -3.84 -34.90
C SER A 3 9.35 -4.76 -34.68
N LYS A 4 9.55 -6.05 -34.35
CA LYS A 4 8.44 -6.99 -34.06
C LYS A 4 7.80 -6.76 -32.69
N GLU A 5 8.48 -6.06 -31.79
CA GLU A 5 7.97 -5.76 -30.45
C GLU A 5 7.10 -4.50 -30.48
N LEU A 6 7.42 -3.53 -31.35
CA LEU A 6 6.63 -2.32 -31.57
C LEU A 6 5.27 -2.56 -32.23
N THR A 7 5.07 -3.73 -32.85
CA THR A 7 3.77 -4.13 -33.42
C THR A 7 2.86 -4.82 -32.41
N LYS A 8 3.37 -5.18 -31.22
CA LYS A 8 2.59 -5.82 -30.17
C LYS A 8 2.02 -4.75 -29.24
N PHE A 9 0.69 -4.65 -29.20
CA PHE A 9 -0.01 -3.65 -28.40
C PHE A 9 0.38 -3.71 -26.92
N GLU A 10 0.42 -4.90 -26.35
CA GLU A 10 0.69 -5.15 -24.93
C GLU A 10 2.06 -4.62 -24.52
N ASN A 11 3.09 -4.87 -25.34
CA ASN A 11 4.47 -4.53 -25.01
C ASN A 11 4.68 -3.02 -25.07
N VAL A 12 4.07 -2.36 -26.06
CA VAL A 12 4.10 -0.90 -26.17
C VAL A 12 3.29 -0.26 -25.04
N ALA A 13 2.11 -0.79 -24.72
CA ALA A 13 1.28 -0.29 -23.62
C ALA A 13 1.99 -0.42 -22.26
N GLU A 14 2.62 -1.56 -21.99
CA GLU A 14 3.37 -1.79 -20.75
C GLU A 14 4.55 -0.83 -20.63
N TYR A 15 5.33 -0.64 -21.70
CA TYR A 15 6.41 0.34 -21.73
C TYR A 15 5.89 1.76 -21.46
N LEU A 16 4.83 2.18 -22.14
CA LEU A 16 4.25 3.52 -21.97
C LEU A 16 3.74 3.77 -20.54
N ARG A 17 3.18 2.75 -19.87
CA ARG A 17 2.79 2.85 -18.44
C ARG A 17 3.98 3.05 -17.51
N GLN A 18 5.18 2.65 -17.92
CA GLN A 18 6.41 2.85 -17.16
C GLN A 18 7.07 4.19 -17.44
N VAL A 19 6.85 4.83 -18.60
CA VAL A 19 7.56 6.06 -19.00
C VAL A 19 6.71 7.33 -19.03
N VAL A 20 5.37 7.20 -19.05
CA VAL A 20 4.45 8.34 -19.12
C VAL A 20 3.75 8.57 -17.78
N PRO A 21 3.59 9.83 -17.31
CA PRO A 21 2.79 10.16 -16.14
C PRO A 21 1.29 10.03 -16.45
N LEU A 22 0.81 8.80 -16.60
CA LEU A 22 -0.60 8.51 -16.91
C LEU A 22 -1.52 8.79 -15.71
N HIS A 23 -2.80 9.03 -16.00
CA HIS A 23 -3.86 9.04 -15.00
C HIS A 23 -4.06 7.66 -14.36
N PHE A 24 -4.63 7.67 -13.15
CA PHE A 24 -5.19 6.47 -12.54
C PHE A 24 -6.52 6.12 -13.21
N ASP A 25 -6.85 4.82 -13.27
CA ASP A 25 -8.11 4.36 -13.87
C ASP A 25 -9.24 4.44 -12.82
N PRO A 26 -10.23 5.34 -12.97
CA PRO A 26 -11.32 5.48 -12.01
C PRO A 26 -12.32 4.31 -12.04
N GLU A 27 -12.32 3.50 -13.10
CA GLU A 27 -13.20 2.33 -13.21
C GLU A 27 -12.59 1.11 -12.53
N LYS A 28 -11.26 1.02 -12.47
CA LYS A 28 -10.55 -0.15 -11.92
C LYS A 28 -9.97 0.06 -10.53
N PHE A 29 -9.77 1.31 -10.12
CA PHE A 29 -9.15 1.63 -8.85
C PHE A 29 -9.97 2.69 -8.11
N LYS A 30 -10.67 2.30 -7.04
CA LYS A 30 -11.63 3.18 -6.34
C LYS A 30 -11.00 4.48 -5.81
N TRP A 31 -9.70 4.47 -5.54
CA TRP A 31 -8.99 5.63 -5.01
C TRP A 31 -8.44 6.58 -6.08
N ALA A 32 -8.63 6.30 -7.37
CA ALA A 32 -8.03 7.06 -8.49
C ALA A 32 -8.18 8.58 -8.36
N LYS A 33 -9.38 9.09 -8.08
CA LYS A 33 -9.62 10.53 -7.96
C LYS A 33 -8.94 11.13 -6.73
N LYS A 34 -9.00 10.43 -5.59
CA LYS A 34 -8.37 10.85 -4.33
C LYS A 34 -6.85 10.92 -4.48
N MET A 35 -6.26 9.93 -5.14
CA MET A 35 -4.85 9.86 -5.51
C MET A 35 -4.39 11.11 -6.27
N GLU A 36 -5.05 11.41 -7.39
CA GLU A 36 -4.65 12.54 -8.24
C GLU A 36 -4.81 13.88 -7.53
N ASN A 37 -5.90 14.06 -6.78
CA ASN A 37 -6.15 15.26 -6.01
C ASN A 37 -5.07 15.48 -4.94
N LYS A 38 -4.77 14.45 -4.13
CA LYS A 38 -3.83 14.61 -3.01
C LYS A 38 -2.40 14.78 -3.47
N ILE A 39 -1.98 14.07 -4.53
CA ILE A 39 -0.66 14.29 -5.15
C ILE A 39 -0.56 15.73 -5.67
N SER A 40 -1.59 16.21 -6.39
CA SER A 40 -1.58 17.58 -6.91
C SER A 40 -1.57 18.63 -5.80
N GLU A 41 -2.29 18.41 -4.71
CA GLU A 41 -2.34 19.31 -3.54
C GLU A 41 -0.95 19.45 -2.93
N ILE A 42 -0.32 18.33 -2.55
CA ILE A 42 1.02 18.32 -1.94
C ILE A 42 2.05 18.97 -2.88
N CYS A 43 2.05 18.63 -4.17
CA CYS A 43 2.96 19.27 -5.12
C CYS A 43 2.76 20.79 -5.21
N LYS A 44 1.51 21.28 -5.20
CA LYS A 44 1.21 22.72 -5.26
C LYS A 44 1.68 23.46 -4.01
N GLU A 45 1.50 22.89 -2.82
CA GLU A 45 1.96 23.47 -1.55
C GLU A 45 3.47 23.73 -1.55
N HIS A 46 4.24 22.83 -2.18
CA HIS A 46 5.69 22.94 -2.31
C HIS A 46 6.15 23.64 -3.61
N LYS A 47 5.23 24.28 -4.35
CA LYS A 47 5.52 24.95 -5.64
C LYS A 47 6.20 24.03 -6.66
N ALA A 48 5.94 22.73 -6.59
CA ALA A 48 6.46 21.72 -7.49
C ALA A 48 5.45 21.38 -8.59
N GLU A 49 5.97 21.10 -9.78
CA GLU A 49 5.14 20.77 -10.94
C GLU A 49 5.06 19.25 -11.15
N PHE A 50 3.84 18.71 -11.13
CA PHE A 50 3.53 17.35 -11.54
C PHE A 50 2.34 17.36 -12.49
N LYS A 51 2.54 16.89 -13.72
CA LYS A 51 1.53 16.88 -14.77
C LYS A 51 1.19 15.46 -15.17
N LEU A 52 -0.11 15.18 -15.21
CA LEU A 52 -0.64 13.94 -15.76
C LEU A 52 -0.95 14.12 -17.25
N VAL A 53 -0.83 13.03 -18.00
CA VAL A 53 -1.04 13.02 -19.45
C VAL A 53 -2.12 12.02 -19.81
N VAL A 54 -3.08 12.48 -20.62
CA VAL A 54 -4.03 11.61 -21.31
C VAL A 54 -3.34 11.01 -22.53
N LEU A 55 -3.19 9.69 -22.56
CA LEU A 55 -2.54 8.98 -23.65
C LEU A 55 -3.51 7.99 -24.28
N ILE A 56 -3.67 8.06 -25.60
CA ILE A 56 -4.45 7.11 -26.40
C ILE A 56 -3.46 6.36 -27.30
N LEU A 57 -3.31 5.06 -27.09
CA LEU A 57 -2.45 4.20 -27.91
C LEU A 57 -3.28 3.56 -29.03
N GLN A 58 -2.75 3.59 -30.25
CA GLN A 58 -3.31 2.90 -31.40
C GLN A 58 -2.23 2.07 -32.10
N ILE A 59 -2.47 0.76 -32.23
CA ILE A 59 -1.63 -0.16 -33.02
C ILE A 59 -2.54 -1.06 -33.86
N GLY A 60 -2.40 -0.98 -35.18
CA GLY A 60 -3.33 -1.63 -36.10
C GLY A 60 -4.76 -1.12 -35.91
N SER A 61 -5.71 -2.04 -35.73
CA SER A 61 -7.12 -1.73 -35.47
C SER A 61 -7.44 -1.50 -33.99
N ARG A 62 -6.53 -1.82 -33.07
CA ARG A 62 -6.77 -1.65 -31.63
C ARG A 62 -6.43 -0.23 -31.18
N ARG A 63 -7.35 0.40 -30.47
CA ARG A 63 -7.21 1.74 -29.89
C ARG A 63 -7.70 1.75 -28.44
N GLU A 64 -6.87 2.21 -27.52
CA GLU A 64 -7.19 2.22 -26.08
C GLU A 64 -6.62 3.46 -25.40
N LYS A 65 -7.37 4.02 -24.45
CA LYS A 65 -6.82 5.02 -23.52
C LYS A 65 -6.01 4.30 -22.44
N LEU A 66 -4.77 4.72 -22.24
CA LEU A 66 -3.89 4.09 -21.26
C LEU A 66 -3.99 4.77 -19.90
N TYR A 67 -4.02 3.95 -18.86
CA TYR A 67 -3.97 4.33 -17.45
C TYR A 67 -2.82 3.63 -16.73
N ARG A 68 -2.51 4.10 -15.53
CA ARG A 68 -1.63 3.37 -14.60
C ARG A 68 -2.20 1.96 -14.34
N PRO A 69 -1.34 0.95 -14.11
CA PRO A 69 -1.74 -0.46 -14.06
C PRO A 69 -2.39 -0.87 -12.73
N TYR A 70 -2.91 0.08 -11.94
CA TYR A 70 -3.42 -0.19 -10.60
C TYR A 70 -4.89 -0.55 -10.66
N SER A 71 -5.27 -1.56 -9.89
CA SER A 71 -6.65 -2.06 -9.81
C SER A 71 -6.93 -2.67 -8.44
N ASP A 72 -8.17 -2.57 -8.00
CA ASP A 72 -8.64 -3.12 -6.72
C ASP A 72 -8.49 -4.65 -6.67
N ASP A 73 -8.55 -5.35 -7.81
CA ASP A 73 -8.38 -6.81 -7.93
C ASP A 73 -6.96 -7.30 -7.54
N CYS A 74 -6.00 -6.38 -7.40
CA CYS A 74 -4.66 -6.72 -6.92
C CYS A 74 -4.61 -6.97 -5.41
N PHE A 75 -5.65 -6.56 -4.67
CA PHE A 75 -5.73 -6.63 -3.22
C PHE A 75 -6.55 -7.85 -2.77
N HIS A 76 -6.31 -8.33 -1.54
CA HIS A 76 -7.07 -9.44 -0.97
C HIS A 76 -8.24 -8.86 -0.15
N GLY A 77 -9.30 -8.48 -0.85
CA GLY A 77 -10.38 -7.66 -0.31
C GLY A 77 -10.25 -6.20 -0.75
N GLU A 78 -11.08 -5.34 -0.21
CA GLU A 78 -11.09 -3.93 -0.61
C GLU A 78 -9.80 -3.19 -0.23
N PRO A 79 -9.14 -2.47 -1.17
CA PRO A 79 -7.93 -1.75 -0.85
C PRO A 79 -8.16 -0.73 0.25
N LEU A 80 -7.26 -0.71 1.23
CA LEU A 80 -7.26 0.33 2.26
C LEU A 80 -7.03 1.69 1.62
N GLU A 81 -7.40 2.75 2.32
CA GLU A 81 -7.15 4.09 1.85
C GLU A 81 -5.64 4.32 1.61
N PRO A 82 -5.24 4.92 0.49
CA PRO A 82 -3.83 5.23 0.25
C PRO A 82 -3.32 6.21 1.29
N HIS A 83 -2.19 5.85 1.90
CA HIS A 83 -1.43 6.76 2.75
C HIS A 83 -0.49 7.59 1.90
N PHE A 84 -0.23 8.84 2.31
CA PHE A 84 0.65 9.78 1.61
C PHE A 84 1.71 10.31 2.55
N GLU A 85 2.94 10.38 2.06
CA GLU A 85 4.08 10.94 2.77
C GLU A 85 4.84 11.89 1.86
N GLU A 86 5.18 13.06 2.40
CA GLU A 86 6.13 13.95 1.75
C GLU A 86 7.53 13.34 1.84
N VAL A 87 8.20 13.21 0.70
CA VAL A 87 9.61 12.85 0.63
C VAL A 87 10.38 14.16 0.69
N LYS A 88 10.82 14.55 1.89
CA LYS A 88 11.55 15.81 2.10
C LYS A 88 12.71 15.65 3.07
N GLY A 89 13.76 16.42 2.82
CA GLY A 89 14.82 16.69 3.78
C GLY A 89 14.42 17.84 4.71
N LYS A 90 15.42 18.45 5.38
CA LYS A 90 15.19 19.63 6.23
C LYS A 90 14.76 20.86 5.42
N THR A 91 15.35 21.02 4.23
CA THR A 91 15.18 22.19 3.36
C THR A 91 14.56 21.83 2.01
N ASP A 92 14.75 20.60 1.55
CA ASP A 92 14.44 20.20 0.19
C ASP A 92 13.22 19.30 0.11
N PHE A 93 12.29 19.62 -0.79
CA PHE A 93 11.15 18.78 -1.12
C PHE A 93 11.45 17.93 -2.36
N PHE A 94 11.57 16.62 -2.17
CA PHE A 94 11.88 15.70 -3.26
C PHE A 94 10.65 15.24 -4.03
N GLY A 95 9.51 15.09 -3.33
CA GLY A 95 8.24 14.71 -3.92
C GLY A 95 7.31 13.99 -2.96
N VAL A 96 6.48 13.10 -3.50
CA VAL A 96 5.39 12.46 -2.75
C VAL A 96 5.49 10.95 -2.88
N ALA A 97 5.47 10.27 -1.75
CA ALA A 97 5.29 8.83 -1.68
C ALA A 97 3.85 8.51 -1.35
N TRP A 98 3.25 7.58 -2.06
CA TRP A 98 1.94 7.05 -1.73
C TRP A 98 1.97 5.53 -1.70
N GLY A 99 1.19 4.93 -0.80
CA GLY A 99 1.13 3.49 -0.62
C GLY A 99 -0.26 3.05 -0.18
N CYS A 100 -0.81 2.09 -0.91
CA CYS A 100 -2.07 1.42 -0.59
C CYS A 100 -1.75 0.05 0.02
N LEU A 101 -2.14 -0.17 1.27
CA LEU A 101 -1.86 -1.41 2.00
C LEU A 101 -2.91 -2.48 1.69
N ASN A 102 -2.47 -3.74 1.57
CA ASN A 102 -3.37 -4.88 1.51
C ASN A 102 -4.10 -5.05 2.85
N PRO A 103 -5.46 -5.02 2.88
CA PRO A 103 -6.22 -5.23 4.11
C PRO A 103 -5.89 -6.59 4.74
N ALA A 104 -5.70 -7.63 3.92
CA ALA A 104 -5.23 -8.90 4.40
C ALA A 104 -3.75 -8.84 4.80
N ARG A 105 -3.36 -9.67 5.77
CA ARG A 105 -1.96 -9.93 6.13
C ARG A 105 -1.24 -10.81 5.09
N LYS A 106 -1.41 -10.49 3.81
CA LYS A 106 -0.87 -11.20 2.65
C LYS A 106 -0.22 -10.22 1.68
N LYS A 107 0.76 -10.72 0.91
CA LYS A 107 1.38 -9.96 -0.19
C LYS A 107 0.32 -9.59 -1.24
N ILE A 108 0.54 -8.52 -1.99
CA ILE A 108 -0.29 -8.19 -3.16
C ILE A 108 -0.30 -9.35 -4.14
N SER A 109 -1.45 -9.67 -4.76
CA SER A 109 -1.58 -10.85 -5.63
C SER A 109 -0.64 -10.75 -6.84
N ASN A 110 -0.68 -9.61 -7.53
CA ASN A 110 0.18 -9.29 -8.67
C ASN A 110 1.63 -8.99 -8.25
N LYS A 111 2.57 -9.85 -8.65
CA LYS A 111 4.01 -9.73 -8.33
C LYS A 111 4.66 -8.47 -8.89
N GLU A 112 4.27 -8.02 -10.07
CA GLU A 112 4.89 -6.87 -10.75
C GLU A 112 4.51 -5.52 -10.12
N LEU A 113 3.45 -5.51 -9.30
CA LEU A 113 2.94 -4.32 -8.62
C LEU A 113 3.31 -4.25 -7.13
N ARG A 114 3.97 -5.28 -6.57
CA ARG A 114 4.35 -5.36 -5.15
C ARG A 114 5.36 -4.30 -4.74
N GLY A 115 5.01 -3.57 -3.68
CA GLY A 115 5.83 -2.54 -3.07
C GLY A 115 5.84 -1.24 -3.86
N PHE A 116 6.93 -0.50 -3.75
CA PHE A 116 7.03 0.88 -4.24
C PHE A 116 7.92 0.97 -5.47
N LEU A 117 7.53 1.82 -6.42
CA LEU A 117 8.33 2.18 -7.59
C LEU A 117 8.68 3.67 -7.55
N ILE A 118 9.95 4.02 -7.72
CA ILE A 118 10.35 5.42 -7.87
C ILE A 118 10.02 5.87 -9.29
N LYS A 119 9.38 7.03 -9.42
CA LYS A 119 9.09 7.67 -10.70
C LYS A 119 9.55 9.11 -10.70
N LYS A 120 10.39 9.51 -11.66
CA LYS A 120 10.72 10.92 -11.90
C LYS A 120 9.80 11.45 -12.99
N GLN A 121 8.92 12.40 -12.68
CA GLN A 121 7.97 12.99 -13.65
C GLN A 121 7.20 11.96 -14.52
N GLY A 122 6.92 10.77 -13.97
CA GLY A 122 6.16 9.72 -14.65
C GLY A 122 6.95 8.52 -15.14
N PHE A 123 8.26 8.67 -15.41
CA PHE A 123 9.09 7.53 -15.82
C PHE A 123 9.74 6.82 -14.63
N ALA A 124 9.78 5.50 -14.70
CA ALA A 124 10.35 4.64 -13.69
C ALA A 124 11.87 4.84 -13.54
N ILE A 125 12.33 4.86 -12.28
CA ILE A 125 13.75 4.81 -11.90
C ILE A 125 14.00 3.46 -11.25
N GLY A 126 14.82 2.64 -11.90
CA GLY A 126 15.13 1.28 -11.46
C GLY A 126 13.88 0.39 -11.39
N LYS A 127 13.92 -0.60 -10.48
CA LYS A 127 12.86 -1.57 -10.24
C LYS A 127 12.35 -1.46 -8.80
N ARG A 128 11.17 -2.02 -8.52
CA ARG A 128 10.60 -2.06 -7.17
C ARG A 128 11.54 -2.68 -6.13
N ILE A 129 12.25 -3.75 -6.52
CA ILE A 129 13.24 -4.41 -5.66
C ILE A 129 14.40 -3.50 -5.24
N ASN A 130 14.71 -2.45 -6.02
CA ASN A 130 15.74 -1.49 -5.63
C ASN A 130 15.29 -0.59 -4.47
N VAL A 131 13.97 -0.44 -4.28
CA VAL A 131 13.36 0.38 -3.21
C VAL A 131 13.22 -0.43 -1.91
N SER A 132 13.09 -1.76 -2.00
CA SER A 132 12.89 -2.59 -0.81
C SER A 132 14.03 -2.50 0.21
N LYS A 133 15.24 -2.12 -0.21
CA LYS A 133 16.40 -1.92 0.67
C LYS A 133 16.21 -0.80 1.71
N TYR A 134 15.30 0.15 1.46
CA TYR A 134 14.98 1.21 2.43
C TYR A 134 13.97 0.75 3.49
N PHE A 135 13.30 -0.39 3.26
CA PHE A 135 12.33 -0.95 4.18
C PHE A 135 13.00 -2.00 5.07
N VAL A 136 12.92 -1.83 6.40
CA VAL A 136 13.47 -2.77 7.37
C VAL A 136 12.85 -4.16 7.22
N ARG A 137 11.53 -4.23 6.96
CA ARG A 137 10.77 -5.47 6.78
C ARG A 137 10.27 -5.60 5.35
N THR A 138 10.99 -6.36 4.53
CA THR A 138 10.59 -6.66 3.14
C THR A 138 9.24 -7.39 3.05
N THR A 139 8.82 -8.09 4.10
CA THR A 139 7.49 -8.70 4.18
C THR A 139 6.36 -7.68 4.16
N TYR A 140 6.55 -6.50 4.77
CA TYR A 140 5.58 -5.40 4.71
C TYR A 140 5.62 -4.69 3.38
N PHE A 141 6.80 -4.48 2.81
CA PHE A 141 6.97 -3.91 1.47
C PHE A 141 6.10 -4.63 0.43
N ASP A 142 6.10 -5.96 0.41
CA ASP A 142 5.32 -6.77 -0.54
C ASP A 142 3.78 -6.70 -0.32
N ARG A 143 3.31 -6.12 0.79
CA ARG A 143 1.88 -5.92 1.08
C ARG A 143 1.35 -4.60 0.52
N TYR A 144 2.22 -3.72 0.03
CA TYR A 144 1.82 -2.45 -0.56
C TYR A 144 1.75 -2.52 -2.08
N ILE A 145 0.91 -1.66 -2.65
CA ILE A 145 1.14 -1.09 -3.98
C ILE A 145 1.41 0.40 -3.77
N GLY A 146 2.51 0.92 -4.30
CA GLY A 146 2.84 2.33 -4.15
C GLY A 146 3.79 2.88 -5.20
N GLU A 147 3.93 4.20 -5.17
CA GLU A 147 4.97 4.92 -5.92
C GLU A 147 5.59 6.03 -5.09
N ILE A 148 6.79 6.40 -5.48
CA ILE A 148 7.54 7.52 -4.97
C ILE A 148 7.74 8.47 -6.15
N ILE A 149 6.88 9.50 -6.23
CA ILE A 149 6.86 10.46 -7.32
C ILE A 149 7.85 11.58 -6.99
N VAL A 150 8.98 11.57 -7.68
CA VAL A 150 10.04 12.57 -7.55
C VAL A 150 9.78 13.72 -8.50
N VAL A 151 9.78 14.93 -7.96
CA VAL A 151 9.51 16.19 -8.68
C VAL A 151 10.65 17.20 -8.56
N HIS A 152 11.60 17.02 -7.64
CA HIS A 152 12.75 17.92 -7.50
C HIS A 152 13.50 18.12 -8.82
N PRO A 153 13.69 19.37 -9.29
CA PRO A 153 14.25 19.63 -10.62
C PRO A 153 15.72 19.22 -10.72
N GLU A 154 16.51 19.45 -9.68
CA GLU A 154 17.96 19.19 -9.69
C GLU A 154 18.34 17.74 -9.33
N LEU A 155 17.37 16.90 -8.94
CA LEU A 155 17.64 15.50 -8.67
C LEU A 155 17.55 14.72 -9.99
N LEU A 156 18.69 14.63 -10.67
CA LEU A 156 18.79 14.09 -12.02
C LEU A 156 18.96 12.57 -12.02
N PRO A 157 18.20 11.82 -12.83
CA PRO A 157 18.41 10.39 -13.01
C PRO A 157 19.73 10.13 -13.75
N ASN A 158 20.37 9.00 -13.47
CA ASN A 158 21.54 8.57 -14.21
C ASN A 158 21.19 8.12 -15.65
N ALA A 159 22.20 8.02 -16.52
CA ALA A 159 22.02 7.59 -17.92
C ALA A 159 21.19 6.30 -18.11
N PRO A 160 21.41 5.20 -17.35
CA PRO A 160 20.59 3.99 -17.48
C PRO A 160 19.23 4.08 -16.77
N ARG A 161 18.92 5.20 -16.07
CA ARG A 161 17.70 5.41 -15.27
C ARG A 161 17.48 4.34 -14.22
N THR A 162 18.55 3.81 -13.64
CA THR A 162 18.48 2.83 -12.56
C THR A 162 18.55 3.47 -11.17
N ASP A 163 19.07 4.70 -11.11
CA ASP A 163 19.26 5.50 -9.90
C ASP A 163 19.39 6.98 -10.30
N PHE A 164 19.76 7.85 -9.36
CA PHE A 164 20.11 9.25 -9.56
C PHE A 164 21.62 9.47 -9.67
N GLU A 165 22.01 10.60 -10.26
CA GLU A 165 23.40 11.04 -10.34
C GLU A 165 24.01 11.23 -8.95
N ILE A 166 25.31 10.96 -8.84
CA ILE A 166 26.03 11.06 -7.56
C ILE A 166 26.11 12.54 -7.16
N SER A 167 25.44 12.90 -6.06
CA SER A 167 25.37 14.26 -5.55
C SER A 167 24.99 14.27 -4.06
N SER A 168 25.14 15.42 -3.40
CA SER A 168 24.63 15.66 -2.04
C SER A 168 23.10 15.52 -1.99
N LEU A 169 22.38 16.01 -3.01
CA LEU A 169 20.94 15.87 -3.13
C LEU A 169 20.49 14.41 -3.16
N ARG A 170 21.23 13.53 -3.86
CA ARG A 170 20.95 12.10 -3.85
C ARG A 170 21.08 11.48 -2.46
N ALA A 171 22.09 11.89 -1.68
CA ALA A 171 22.25 11.42 -0.31
C ALA A 171 21.06 11.84 0.58
N LEU A 172 20.68 13.12 0.53
CA LEU A 172 19.53 13.67 1.25
C LEU A 172 18.22 12.99 0.84
N PHE A 173 18.04 12.70 -0.45
CA PHE A 173 16.89 11.96 -0.95
C PHE A 173 16.83 10.55 -0.34
N HIS A 174 17.95 9.82 -0.29
CA HIS A 174 17.99 8.48 0.30
C HIS A 174 17.72 8.47 1.80
N GLU A 175 18.18 9.49 2.53
CA GLU A 175 17.83 9.69 3.94
C GLU A 175 16.32 9.90 4.10
N ALA A 176 15.73 10.79 3.29
CA ALA A 176 14.29 11.02 3.27
C ALA A 176 13.49 9.74 2.94
N LEU A 177 13.97 8.93 1.99
CA LEU A 177 13.37 7.64 1.64
C LEU A 177 13.36 6.66 2.82
N THR A 178 14.44 6.61 3.60
CA THR A 178 14.54 5.73 4.76
C THR A 178 13.53 6.13 5.83
N SER A 179 13.36 7.43 6.07
CA SER A 179 12.33 7.96 6.98
C SER A 179 10.92 7.59 6.52
N VAL A 180 10.61 7.82 5.24
CA VAL A 180 9.30 7.48 4.65
C VAL A 180 9.03 5.97 4.72
N ALA A 181 10.01 5.13 4.40
CA ALA A 181 9.89 3.69 4.51
C ALA A 181 9.65 3.22 5.95
N GLY A 182 10.22 3.91 6.94
CA GLY A 182 9.93 3.71 8.37
C GLY A 182 8.45 3.86 8.67
N LYS A 183 7.84 4.99 8.25
CA LYS A 183 6.41 5.26 8.46
C LYS A 183 5.50 4.21 7.81
N TYR A 184 5.81 3.78 6.60
CA TYR A 184 5.03 2.71 5.95
C TYR A 184 5.19 1.34 6.65
N ASN A 185 6.33 1.07 7.28
CA ASN A 185 6.48 -0.12 8.13
C ASN A 185 5.63 0.00 9.40
N GLU A 186 5.61 1.17 10.05
CA GLU A 186 4.79 1.44 11.23
C GLU A 186 3.30 1.23 10.91
N ILE A 187 2.80 1.81 9.82
CA ILE A 187 1.40 1.63 9.38
C ILE A 187 1.05 0.15 9.16
N ALA A 188 1.95 -0.61 8.52
CA ALA A 188 1.71 -2.02 8.27
C ALA A 188 1.75 -2.87 9.54
N ASP A 189 2.60 -2.48 10.51
CA ASP A 189 2.72 -3.12 11.82
C ASP A 189 1.48 -2.84 12.67
N GLU A 190 1.07 -1.57 12.77
CA GLU A 190 -0.15 -1.15 13.45
C GLU A 190 -1.36 -1.91 12.90
N HIS A 191 -1.58 -1.85 11.57
CA HIS A 191 -2.68 -2.57 10.93
C HIS A 191 -2.63 -4.07 11.22
N GLN A 192 -1.46 -4.69 11.17
CA GLN A 192 -1.30 -6.11 11.48
C GLN A 192 -1.69 -6.44 12.93
N GLU A 193 -1.27 -5.61 13.89
CA GLU A 193 -1.59 -5.81 15.30
C GLU A 193 -3.07 -5.59 15.59
N PHE A 194 -3.71 -4.62 14.93
CA PHE A 194 -5.16 -4.42 14.99
C PHE A 194 -5.91 -5.66 14.46
N THR A 195 -5.60 -6.12 13.24
CA THR A 195 -6.31 -7.28 12.67
C THR A 195 -6.10 -8.55 13.50
N LYS A 196 -4.92 -8.75 14.12
CA LYS A 196 -4.70 -9.89 15.03
C LYS A 196 -5.53 -9.79 16.31
N ALA A 197 -5.73 -8.57 16.81
CA ALA A 197 -6.56 -8.33 17.98
C ALA A 197 -8.02 -8.63 17.68
N GLU A 198 -8.51 -8.22 16.51
CA GLU A 198 -9.86 -8.51 15.99
C GLU A 198 -10.07 -10.01 15.79
N ASP A 199 -9.19 -10.72 15.09
CA ASP A 199 -9.33 -12.17 14.84
C ASP A 199 -9.50 -12.94 16.16
N LYS A 200 -8.69 -12.60 17.17
CA LYS A 200 -8.77 -13.28 18.46
C LYS A 200 -9.99 -12.83 19.29
N LEU A 201 -10.53 -11.63 19.06
CA LEU A 201 -11.81 -11.23 19.64
C LEU A 201 -12.94 -12.06 19.02
N ASP A 202 -12.93 -12.25 17.70
CA ASP A 202 -13.91 -13.08 16.99
C ASP A 202 -13.84 -14.55 17.43
N GLU A 203 -12.64 -15.09 17.65
CA GLU A 203 -12.43 -16.41 18.25
C GLU A 203 -13.10 -16.50 19.63
N SER A 204 -12.85 -15.54 20.53
CA SER A 204 -13.47 -15.49 21.85
C SER A 204 -15.00 -15.38 21.80
N ILE A 205 -15.54 -14.58 20.87
CA ILE A 205 -17.00 -14.47 20.66
C ILE A 205 -17.57 -15.80 20.15
N SER A 206 -16.88 -16.49 19.23
CA SER A 206 -17.29 -17.79 18.73
C SER A 206 -17.30 -18.86 19.83
N GLU A 207 -16.31 -18.85 20.71
CA GLU A 207 -16.27 -19.71 21.90
C GLU A 207 -17.44 -19.44 22.84
N LEU A 208 -17.75 -18.17 23.14
CA LEU A 208 -18.91 -17.82 23.96
C LEU A 208 -20.23 -18.31 23.35
N LYS A 209 -20.43 -18.15 22.05
CA LYS A 209 -21.63 -18.64 21.35
C LYS A 209 -21.74 -20.17 21.40
N LYS A 210 -20.62 -20.90 21.31
CA LYS A 210 -20.60 -22.36 21.46
C LYS A 210 -20.97 -22.78 22.87
N ILE A 211 -20.44 -22.08 23.88
CA ILE A 211 -20.80 -22.31 25.28
C ILE A 211 -22.30 -22.07 25.47
N GLU A 212 -22.81 -20.92 25.02
CA GLU A 212 -24.23 -20.56 25.09
C GLU A 212 -25.14 -21.64 24.44
N ALA A 213 -24.77 -22.12 23.25
CA ALA A 213 -25.54 -23.16 22.55
C ALA A 213 -25.50 -24.54 23.26
N ASN A 214 -24.43 -24.83 24.00
CA ASN A 214 -24.24 -26.09 24.71
C ASN A 214 -24.78 -26.07 26.16
N ILE A 215 -25.17 -24.89 26.68
CA ILE A 215 -25.91 -24.81 27.94
C ILE A 215 -27.29 -25.42 27.68
N SER A 216 -27.44 -26.69 28.02
CA SER A 216 -28.77 -27.28 28.21
C SER A 216 -29.48 -26.46 29.29
N PHE A 217 -30.64 -25.89 28.96
CA PHE A 217 -31.51 -25.19 29.92
C PHE A 217 -31.93 -26.07 31.12
N TYR A 218 -31.60 -27.37 31.08
CA TYR A 218 -31.84 -28.39 32.10
C TYR A 218 -30.53 -29.07 32.58
N ALA A 219 -29.40 -28.36 32.60
CA ALA A 219 -28.17 -28.90 33.17
C ALA A 219 -28.33 -29.06 34.71
N GLU A 220 -28.74 -30.25 35.15
CA GLU A 220 -28.84 -30.61 36.57
C GLU A 220 -27.47 -30.83 37.23
N ASN A 221 -26.39 -30.78 36.45
CA ASN A 221 -25.02 -31.00 36.93
C ASN A 221 -24.34 -29.68 37.31
N ILE A 222 -24.26 -29.44 38.63
CA ILE A 222 -23.63 -28.25 39.24
C ILE A 222 -22.17 -28.10 38.82
N ASP A 223 -21.41 -29.21 38.69
CA ASP A 223 -19.99 -29.16 38.34
C ASP A 223 -19.78 -28.67 36.91
N GLU A 224 -20.65 -29.09 35.98
CA GLU A 224 -20.66 -28.61 34.59
C GLU A 224 -20.96 -27.11 34.50
N LEU A 225 -21.91 -26.61 35.32
CA LEU A 225 -22.22 -25.19 35.39
C LEU A 225 -21.07 -24.36 35.97
N VAL A 226 -20.33 -24.90 36.95
CA VAL A 226 -19.13 -24.26 37.51
C VAL A 226 -18.02 -24.18 36.47
N ASP A 227 -17.77 -25.25 35.71
CA ASP A 227 -16.76 -25.27 34.64
C ASP A 227 -17.09 -24.27 33.53
N ILE A 228 -18.35 -24.20 33.11
CA ILE A 228 -18.84 -23.19 32.17
C ILE A 228 -18.59 -21.78 32.71
N LEU A 229 -18.90 -21.53 33.99
CA LEU A 229 -18.72 -20.23 34.63
C LEU A 229 -17.23 -19.83 34.73
N VAL A 230 -16.33 -20.79 34.99
CA VAL A 230 -14.88 -20.57 34.98
C VAL A 230 -14.40 -20.22 33.56
N ASN A 231 -14.86 -20.94 32.54
CA ASN A 231 -14.51 -20.67 31.14
C ASN A 231 -15.00 -19.30 30.68
N VAL A 232 -16.25 -18.95 30.98
CA VAL A 232 -16.82 -17.62 30.66
C VAL A 232 -16.05 -16.52 31.37
N ARG A 233 -15.69 -16.69 32.65
CA ARG A 233 -14.86 -15.71 33.39
C ARG A 233 -13.48 -15.53 32.77
N LYS A 234 -12.86 -16.63 32.32
CA LYS A 234 -11.55 -16.58 31.65
C LYS A 234 -11.64 -15.77 30.37
N ILE A 235 -12.61 -16.07 29.49
CA ILE A 235 -12.83 -15.34 28.25
C ILE A 235 -13.14 -13.85 28.53
N HIS A 236 -14.01 -13.57 29.51
CA HIS A 236 -14.32 -12.20 29.93
C HIS A 236 -13.06 -11.43 30.36
N ASN A 237 -12.19 -12.04 31.17
CA ASN A 237 -10.95 -11.39 31.61
C ASN A 237 -9.97 -11.15 30.46
N GLU A 238 -9.88 -12.09 29.50
CA GLU A 238 -9.09 -11.91 28.28
C GLU A 238 -9.61 -10.73 27.44
N ILE A 239 -10.92 -10.62 27.22
CA ILE A 239 -11.54 -9.51 26.50
C ILE A 239 -11.35 -8.17 27.25
N ALA A 240 -11.63 -8.14 28.56
CA ALA A 240 -11.52 -6.93 29.39
C ALA A 240 -10.08 -6.38 29.42
N SER A 241 -9.07 -7.27 29.53
CA SER A 241 -7.66 -6.87 29.48
C SER A 241 -7.28 -6.20 28.16
N ARG A 242 -7.88 -6.64 27.05
CA ARG A 242 -7.61 -6.13 25.70
C ARG A 242 -8.31 -4.80 25.44
N LEU A 243 -9.56 -4.66 25.87
CA LEU A 243 -10.30 -3.39 25.82
C LEU A 243 -9.55 -2.28 26.57
N LYS A 244 -8.94 -2.60 27.72
CA LYS A 244 -8.10 -1.67 28.48
C LYS A 244 -6.86 -1.19 27.72
N ASN A 245 -6.34 -2.00 26.78
CA ASN A 245 -5.14 -1.70 26.00
C ASN A 245 -5.41 -0.88 24.71
N LYS A 246 -6.65 -0.44 24.43
CA LYS A 246 -7.03 0.49 23.34
C LYS A 246 -6.50 0.16 21.93
N LYS A 247 -6.26 -1.12 21.60
CA LYS A 247 -5.90 -1.56 20.25
C LYS A 247 -7.12 -1.97 19.42
N PHE A 248 -8.10 -1.07 19.28
CA PHE A 248 -9.24 -1.28 18.37
C PHE A 248 -9.43 -0.07 17.46
N ARG A 249 -9.83 -0.32 16.21
CA ARG A 249 -10.16 0.74 15.25
C ARG A 249 -11.36 1.51 15.79
N LYS A 250 -11.26 2.84 15.90
CA LYS A 250 -12.47 3.68 15.99
C LYS A 250 -13.04 3.73 14.58
N GLU A 251 -14.31 3.36 14.45
CA GLU A 251 -15.09 3.55 13.22
C GLU A 251 -15.07 5.02 12.77
#